data_AF-A0A8S9TY45-F1
#
_entry.id   AF-A0A8S9TY45-F1
#
_cell.length_a   1.000
_cell.length_b   1.000
_cell.length_c   1.000
_cell.angle_alpha   90.00
_cell.angle_beta   90.00
_cell.angle_gamma   90.00
#
_symmetry.space_group_name_H-M   'P 1'
#
loop_
_entity.id
_entity.type
_entity.pdbx_description
1 polymer ?
#
loop_
_entity_poly.entity_id
_entity_poly.type
_entity_poly.pdbx_seq_one_letter_code
_entity_poly.pdbx_strand_id
1 'polypeptide(L)'
;MKMLNRCDKRIPALRQLSTKNAVKCGVNKLILSAAEAMEVSELLKDLRKLDSVTVELQSETLTMLDARELFEHTIESFPSMKKFLSANASIVNSAVFERAVVRLQTGRKLTAAEMAASARLFSPITNDRASNDEKESSDDEDNISFAQ
;
A
#
# COMPACT_ATOMS: atom_id res chain seq x y z
N MET A 1 -4.62 0.86 11.24
CA MET A 1 -5.93 0.29 10.77
C MET A 1 -6.97 0.00 11.88
N LYS A 2 -8.28 0.12 11.62
CA LYS A 2 -9.38 -0.26 12.57
C LYS A 2 -9.35 -1.74 13.01
N MET A 3 -8.85 -2.63 12.15
CA MET A 3 -8.84 -4.08 12.40
C MET A 3 -7.77 -4.52 13.41
N LEU A 4 -6.53 -4.01 13.33
CA LEU A 4 -5.49 -4.32 14.31
C LEU A 4 -5.89 -3.85 15.72
N ASN A 5 -6.41 -2.62 15.82
CA ASN A 5 -6.91 -2.07 17.07
C ASN A 5 -8.02 -2.93 17.71
N ARG A 6 -8.83 -3.62 16.89
CA ARG A 6 -9.84 -4.55 17.37
C ARG A 6 -9.22 -5.81 17.95
N CYS A 7 -8.19 -6.37 17.30
CA CYS A 7 -7.48 -7.55 17.78
C CYS A 7 -6.77 -7.26 19.11
N ASP A 8 -6.09 -6.11 19.21
CA ASP A 8 -5.40 -5.68 20.44
C ASP A 8 -6.32 -5.60 21.65
N LYS A 9 -7.52 -5.05 21.47
CA LYS A 9 -8.51 -4.94 22.54
C LYS A 9 -9.08 -6.30 22.96
N ARG A 10 -9.12 -7.28 22.06
CA ARG A 10 -9.80 -8.57 22.30
C ARG A 10 -8.86 -9.69 22.75
N ILE A 11 -7.59 -9.68 22.36
CA ILE A 11 -6.62 -10.74 22.72
C ILE A 11 -6.51 -10.94 24.23
N PRO A 12 -6.42 -9.90 25.09
CA PRO A 12 -6.35 -10.10 26.54
C PRO A 12 -7.60 -10.81 27.10
N ALA A 13 -8.79 -10.43 26.64
CA ALA A 13 -10.05 -11.05 27.05
C ALA A 13 -10.14 -12.51 26.57
N LEU A 14 -9.66 -12.81 25.36
CA LEU A 14 -9.61 -14.17 24.83
C LEU A 14 -8.64 -15.05 25.63
N ARG A 15 -7.48 -14.51 26.05
CA ARG A 15 -6.50 -15.23 26.89
C ARG A 15 -6.99 -15.49 28.31
N GLN A 16 -7.82 -14.62 28.86
CA GLN A 16 -8.38 -14.75 30.22
C GLN A 16 -9.60 -15.66 30.30
N LEU A 17 -10.19 -16.05 29.16
CA LEU A 17 -11.35 -16.91 29.13
C LEU A 17 -10.95 -18.33 29.56
N SER A 18 -11.12 -18.63 30.85
CA SER A 18 -10.80 -19.93 31.42
C SER A 18 -11.51 -21.05 30.65
N THR A 19 -10.76 -22.10 30.31
CA THR A 19 -11.29 -23.30 29.66
C THR A 19 -12.47 -23.90 30.44
N LYS A 20 -12.53 -23.73 31.77
CA LYS A 20 -13.68 -24.17 32.58
C LYS A 20 -14.97 -23.40 32.27
N ASN A 21 -14.90 -22.07 32.14
CA ASN A 21 -16.07 -21.25 31.78
C ASN A 21 -16.47 -21.47 30.32
N ALA A 22 -15.48 -21.64 29.46
CA ALA A 22 -15.69 -21.97 28.06
C ALA A 22 -16.40 -23.31 27.84
N VAL A 23 -15.98 -24.35 28.57
CA VAL A 23 -16.59 -25.67 28.55
C VAL A 23 -18.01 -25.61 29.11
N LYS A 24 -18.22 -24.87 30.21
CA LYS A 24 -19.55 -24.65 30.80
C LYS A 24 -20.52 -23.96 29.82
N CYS A 25 -20.02 -23.02 29.01
CA CYS A 25 -20.82 -22.32 28.00
C CYS A 25 -20.83 -23.03 26.62
N GLY A 26 -20.21 -24.21 26.48
CA GLY A 26 -20.18 -24.97 25.23
C GLY A 26 -19.39 -24.33 24.07
N VAL A 27 -18.59 -23.29 24.36
CA VAL A 27 -17.83 -22.52 23.35
C VAL A 27 -16.34 -22.87 23.34
N ASN A 28 -15.92 -23.90 24.06
CA ASN A 28 -14.52 -24.30 24.19
C ASN A 28 -13.85 -24.65 22.85
N LYS A 29 -14.60 -25.14 21.86
CA LYS A 29 -14.08 -25.39 20.50
C LYS A 29 -13.92 -24.11 19.66
N LEU A 30 -14.47 -22.99 20.12
CA LEU A 30 -14.43 -21.69 19.44
C LEU A 30 -13.36 -20.75 20.02
N ILE A 31 -12.69 -21.17 21.09
CA ILE A 31 -11.64 -20.38 21.76
C ILE A 31 -10.30 -20.91 21.31
N LEU A 32 -9.39 -19.98 21.01
CA LEU A 32 -8.00 -20.28 20.72
C LEU A 32 -7.36 -21.00 21.90
N SER A 33 -6.67 -22.11 21.63
CA SER A 33 -5.74 -22.70 22.57
C SER A 33 -4.66 -21.69 22.98
N ALA A 34 -3.96 -21.98 24.08
CA ALA A 34 -2.87 -21.10 24.52
C ALA A 34 -1.78 -20.93 23.45
N ALA A 35 -1.48 -21.99 22.68
CA ALA A 35 -0.53 -21.94 21.58
C ALA A 35 -1.01 -21.04 20.43
N GLU A 36 -2.25 -21.23 19.96
CA GLU A 36 -2.84 -20.38 18.91
C GLU A 36 -2.95 -18.92 19.37
N ALA A 37 -3.24 -18.67 20.64
CA ALA A 37 -3.28 -17.30 21.19
C ALA A 37 -1.90 -16.64 21.25
N MET A 38 -0.82 -17.42 21.40
CA MET A 38 0.55 -16.91 21.28
C MET A 38 0.89 -16.60 19.82
N GLU A 39 0.63 -17.52 18.90
CA GLU A 39 0.87 -17.35 17.46
C GLU A 39 0.12 -16.11 16.91
N VAL A 40 -1.16 -15.96 17.23
CA VAL A 40 -1.95 -14.78 16.83
C VAL A 40 -1.35 -13.48 17.37
N SER A 41 -0.72 -13.53 18.54
CA SER A 41 -0.11 -12.34 19.14
C SER A 41 1.25 -12.00 18.50
N GLU A 42 2.01 -13.00 18.07
CA GLU A 42 3.22 -12.78 17.27
C GLU A 42 2.86 -12.22 15.89
N LEU A 43 1.89 -12.83 15.21
CA LEU A 43 1.36 -12.34 13.95
C LEU A 43 0.89 -10.88 14.07
N LEU A 44 0.21 -10.53 15.17
CA LEU A 44 -0.22 -9.15 15.37
C LEU A 44 0.94 -8.17 15.52
N LYS A 45 2.05 -8.57 16.16
CA LYS A 45 3.26 -7.74 16.23
C LYS A 45 3.83 -7.49 14.84
N ASP A 46 3.89 -8.53 14.00
CA ASP A 46 4.40 -8.40 12.64
C ASP A 46 3.48 -7.55 11.76
N LEU A 47 2.17 -7.72 11.89
CA LEU A 47 1.20 -6.85 11.21
C LEU A 47 1.33 -5.39 11.61
N ARG A 48 1.68 -5.07 12.87
CA ARG A 48 1.93 -3.69 13.28
C ARG A 48 3.18 -3.09 12.64
N LYS A 49 4.26 -3.89 12.49
CA LYS A 49 5.46 -3.44 11.78
C LYS A 49 5.11 -3.08 10.34
N LEU A 50 4.35 -3.94 9.67
CA LEU A 50 3.89 -3.70 8.30
C LEU A 50 2.91 -2.51 8.21
N ASP A 51 2.00 -2.33 9.18
CA ASP A 51 1.11 -1.16 9.26
C ASP A 51 1.95 0.14 9.31
N SER A 52 2.99 0.17 10.15
CA SER A 52 3.91 1.32 10.23
C SER A 52 4.58 1.63 8.89
N VAL A 53 5.06 0.62 8.17
CA VAL A 53 5.65 0.80 6.83
C VAL A 53 4.60 1.34 5.85
N THR A 54 3.37 0.83 5.87
CA THR A 54 2.31 1.32 4.97
C THR A 54 1.87 2.74 5.29
N VAL A 55 1.89 3.16 6.55
CA VAL A 55 1.64 4.53 6.96
C VAL A 55 2.73 5.45 6.43
N GLU A 56 4.01 5.07 6.60
CA GLU A 56 5.14 5.85 6.09
C GLU A 56 5.09 5.98 4.55
N LEU A 57 4.72 4.91 3.85
CA LEU A 57 4.55 4.90 2.38
C LEU A 57 3.47 5.87 1.88
N GLN A 58 2.55 6.30 2.74
CA GLN A 58 1.48 7.24 2.42
C GLN A 58 1.86 8.70 2.74
N SER A 59 3.07 8.95 3.23
CA SER A 59 3.57 10.30 3.52
C SER A 59 3.74 11.13 2.24
N GLU A 60 3.28 12.37 2.27
CA GLU A 60 3.36 13.31 1.14
C GLU A 60 4.80 13.71 0.79
N THR A 61 5.71 13.64 1.76
CA THR A 61 7.11 14.03 1.60
C THR A 61 8.02 12.86 1.28
N LEU A 62 7.48 11.65 1.14
CA LEU A 62 8.28 10.44 0.93
C LEU A 62 8.93 10.45 -0.45
N THR A 63 10.24 10.25 -0.48
CA THR A 63 10.95 10.14 -1.75
C THR A 63 10.97 8.68 -2.24
N MET A 64 11.19 8.49 -3.55
CA MET A 64 11.41 7.15 -4.12
C MET A 64 12.60 6.42 -3.49
N LEU A 65 13.65 7.13 -3.07
CA LEU A 65 14.77 6.59 -2.31
C LEU A 65 14.29 6.03 -0.97
N ASP A 66 13.57 6.83 -0.17
CA ASP A 66 13.03 6.40 1.12
C ASP A 66 12.10 5.20 0.97
N ALA A 67 11.23 5.20 -0.06
CA ALA A 67 10.35 4.07 -0.35
C ALA A 67 11.13 2.79 -0.68
N ARG A 68 12.29 2.89 -1.36
CA ARG A 68 13.17 1.74 -1.61
C ARG A 68 13.90 1.27 -0.37
N GLU A 69 14.34 2.18 0.49
CA GLU A 69 14.94 1.83 1.77
C GLU A 69 13.92 1.10 2.66
N LEU A 70 12.69 1.61 2.77
CA LEU A 70 11.60 0.94 3.50
C LEU A 70 11.34 -0.48 2.97
N PHE A 71 11.37 -0.67 1.66
CA PHE A 71 11.19 -1.97 1.05
C PHE A 71 12.34 -2.93 1.35
N GLU A 72 13.59 -2.47 1.30
CA GLU A 72 14.74 -3.33 1.63
C GLU A 72 14.70 -3.77 3.11
N HIS A 73 14.44 -2.85 4.05
CA HIS A 73 14.26 -3.18 5.46
C HIS A 73 13.08 -4.15 5.69
N THR A 74 12.00 -3.99 4.92
CA THR A 74 10.85 -4.92 4.97
C THR A 74 11.23 -6.30 4.45
N ILE A 75 12.07 -6.39 3.40
CA ILE A 75 12.57 -7.67 2.88
C ILE A 75 13.50 -8.35 3.88
N GLU A 76 14.37 -7.62 4.57
CA GLU A 76 15.23 -8.15 5.63
C GLU A 76 14.40 -8.78 6.76
N SER A 77 13.31 -8.11 7.14
CA SER A 77 12.40 -8.61 8.20
C SER A 77 11.47 -9.72 7.70
N PHE A 78 11.07 -9.67 6.43
CA PHE A 78 10.09 -10.59 5.83
C PHE A 78 10.58 -11.06 4.44
N PRO A 79 11.52 -12.02 4.38
CA PRO A 79 12.15 -12.45 3.12
C PRO A 79 11.16 -12.97 2.07
N SER A 80 10.00 -13.49 2.49
CA SER A 80 8.92 -13.94 1.60
C SER A 80 8.36 -12.83 0.71
N MET A 81 8.51 -11.56 1.10
CA MET A 81 8.01 -10.39 0.36
C MET A 81 8.95 -9.94 -0.77
N LYS A 82 10.18 -10.48 -0.84
CA LYS A 82 11.19 -10.10 -1.85
C LYS A 82 10.68 -10.13 -3.28
N LYS A 83 9.85 -11.13 -3.62
CA LYS A 83 9.26 -11.29 -4.96
C LYS A 83 8.34 -10.14 -5.37
N PHE A 84 7.86 -9.33 -4.41
CA PHE A 84 6.98 -8.21 -4.65
C PHE A 84 7.67 -6.85 -4.44
N LEU A 85 8.57 -6.76 -3.46
CA LEU A 85 9.15 -5.48 -3.03
C LEU A 85 10.54 -5.20 -3.63
N SER A 86 11.20 -6.21 -4.20
CA SER A 86 12.53 -6.01 -4.80
C SER A 86 12.48 -5.01 -5.96
N ALA A 87 13.54 -4.23 -6.12
CA ALA A 87 13.70 -3.30 -7.24
C ALA A 87 13.62 -3.96 -8.65
N ASN A 88 13.77 -5.29 -8.73
CA ASN A 88 13.62 -6.05 -9.97
C ASN A 88 12.42 -7.02 -9.93
N ALA A 89 11.47 -6.82 -9.02
CA ALA A 89 10.27 -7.64 -8.96
C ALA A 89 9.44 -7.47 -10.25
N SER A 90 8.78 -8.52 -10.71
CA SER A 90 8.01 -8.51 -11.97
C SER A 90 6.82 -7.55 -11.95
N ILE A 91 6.38 -7.13 -10.75
CA ILE A 91 5.32 -6.13 -10.56
C ILE A 91 5.80 -4.70 -10.85
N VAL A 92 7.11 -4.46 -10.84
CA VAL A 92 7.71 -3.15 -11.13
C VAL A 92 7.58 -2.87 -12.62
N ASN A 93 6.82 -1.84 -12.98
CA ASN A 93 6.55 -1.48 -14.37
C ASN A 93 7.83 -1.16 -15.16
N SER A 94 8.74 -0.39 -14.56
CA SER A 94 10.04 -0.08 -15.18
C SER A 94 11.13 0.02 -14.13
N ALA A 95 11.83 -1.10 -13.91
CA ALA A 95 12.93 -1.18 -12.94
C ALA A 95 14.12 -0.27 -13.30
N VAL A 96 14.29 0.08 -14.58
CA VAL A 96 15.34 1.00 -15.03
C VAL A 96 14.96 2.44 -14.68
N PHE A 97 13.68 2.81 -14.87
CA PHE A 97 13.19 4.13 -14.52
C PHE A 97 13.23 4.39 -13.01
N GLU A 98 12.71 3.47 -12.19
CA GLU A 98 12.75 3.63 -10.72
C GLU A 98 14.18 3.81 -10.21
N ARG A 99 15.13 3.01 -10.75
CA ARG A 99 16.55 3.13 -10.41
C ARG A 99 17.16 4.45 -10.84
N ALA A 100 16.74 5.00 -11.99
CA ALA A 100 17.15 6.32 -12.44
C ALA A 100 16.71 7.40 -11.44
N VAL A 101 15.45 7.36 -10.99
CA VAL A 101 14.92 8.32 -10.00
C VAL A 101 15.69 8.23 -8.68
N VAL A 102 15.92 7.02 -8.17
CA VAL A 102 16.72 6.81 -6.95
C VAL A 102 18.15 7.35 -7.13
N ARG A 103 18.78 7.11 -8.28
CA ARG A 103 20.12 7.66 -8.57
C ARG A 103 20.14 9.17 -8.60
N LEU A 104 19.14 9.81 -9.22
CA LEU A 104 18.99 11.27 -9.23
C LEU A 104 18.87 11.81 -7.80
N GLN A 105 18.05 11.20 -6.95
CA GLN A 105 17.86 11.61 -5.55
C GLN A 105 19.14 11.48 -4.72
N THR A 106 20.01 10.51 -5.03
CA THR A 106 21.33 10.36 -4.40
C THR A 106 22.43 11.23 -5.01
N GLY A 107 22.10 12.11 -5.98
CA GLY A 107 23.09 12.97 -6.67
C GLY A 107 24.05 12.22 -7.59
N ARG A 108 23.74 10.98 -7.98
CA ARG A 108 24.58 10.15 -8.83
C ARG A 108 24.29 10.40 -10.31
N LYS A 109 25.32 10.24 -11.15
CA LYS A 109 25.17 10.32 -12.61
C LYS A 109 24.35 9.14 -13.13
N LEU A 110 23.44 9.43 -14.06
CA LEU A 110 22.65 8.42 -14.76
C LEU A 110 23.48 7.69 -15.81
N THR A 111 23.18 6.40 -15.99
CA THR A 111 23.66 5.63 -17.15
C THR A 111 22.88 6.00 -18.42
N ALA A 112 23.41 5.67 -19.60
CA ALA A 112 22.70 5.91 -20.86
C ALA A 112 21.30 5.28 -20.90
N ALA A 113 21.16 4.05 -20.39
CA ALA A 113 19.87 3.36 -20.32
C ALA A 113 18.88 4.05 -19.37
N GLU A 114 19.36 4.53 -18.21
CA GLU A 114 18.53 5.27 -17.26
C GLU A 114 18.13 6.65 -17.78
N MET A 115 19.04 7.32 -18.48
CA MET A 115 18.78 8.60 -19.14
C MET A 115 17.70 8.43 -20.22
N ALA A 116 17.80 7.38 -21.04
CA ALA A 116 16.76 7.05 -22.02
C ALA A 116 15.41 6.73 -21.34
N ALA A 117 15.42 5.96 -20.24
CA ALA A 117 14.21 5.63 -19.49
C ALA A 117 13.55 6.86 -18.83
N SER A 118 14.35 7.86 -18.43
CA SER A 118 13.89 9.10 -17.79
C SER A 118 13.67 10.25 -18.78
N ALA A 119 13.88 10.04 -20.08
CA ALA A 119 13.72 11.07 -21.13
C ALA A 119 12.37 11.80 -21.08
N ARG A 120 11.30 11.09 -20.67
CA ARG A 120 9.95 11.66 -20.51
C ARG A 120 9.87 12.77 -19.46
N LEU A 121 10.74 12.75 -18.45
CA LEU A 121 10.81 13.79 -17.42
C LEU A 121 11.41 15.10 -17.95
N PHE A 122 12.21 15.03 -19.02
CA PHE A 122 12.91 16.16 -19.61
C PHE A 122 12.20 16.74 -20.83
N SER A 123 11.13 16.10 -21.29
CA SER A 123 10.34 16.61 -22.42
C SER A 123 9.48 17.79 -21.94
N PRO A 124 9.45 18.93 -22.66
CA PRO A 124 8.51 20.01 -22.36
C PRO A 124 7.09 19.43 -22.35
N ILE A 125 6.28 19.82 -21.37
CA ILE A 125 4.86 19.50 -21.37
C ILE A 125 4.26 20.18 -22.61
N THR A 126 4.06 19.43 -23.69
CA THR A 126 3.22 19.89 -24.79
C THR A 126 1.80 19.83 -24.28
N ASN A 127 1.23 20.99 -24.00
CA ASN A 127 -0.15 21.12 -23.57
C ASN A 127 -1.08 20.88 -24.77
N ASP A 128 -1.12 19.66 -25.30
CA ASP A 128 -2.06 19.24 -26.35
C ASP A 128 -3.45 18.96 -25.75
N ARG A 129 -3.95 19.92 -24.98
CA ARG A 129 -5.35 20.03 -24.57
C ARG A 129 -5.86 21.44 -24.86
N ALA A 130 -5.64 21.90 -26.09
CA ALA A 130 -6.33 23.06 -26.62
C ALA A 130 -7.51 22.57 -27.48
N SER A 131 -8.71 22.83 -26.97
CA SER A 131 -9.89 23.28 -27.72
C SER A 131 -10.43 22.38 -28.82
N ASN A 132 -11.57 21.74 -28.55
CA ASN A 132 -12.64 21.81 -29.55
C ASN A 132 -13.81 22.54 -28.90
N ASP A 133 -14.09 23.69 -29.49
CA ASP A 133 -14.88 24.79 -28.96
C ASP A 133 -16.33 24.43 -28.65
N GLU A 134 -16.82 25.04 -27.58
CA GLU A 134 -18.21 25.37 -27.37
C GLU A 134 -18.75 26.12 -28.60
N LYS A 135 -19.75 25.56 -29.26
CA LYS A 135 -20.73 26.36 -30.01
C LYS A 135 -22.03 26.34 -29.23
N GLU A 136 -22.28 27.42 -28.52
CA GLU A 136 -23.58 27.74 -27.94
C GLU A 136 -24.28 28.76 -28.84
N SER A 137 -25.45 28.37 -29.37
CA SER A 137 -26.56 29.19 -29.91
C SER A 137 -27.47 28.18 -30.62
N SER A 138 -28.78 28.08 -30.42
CA SER A 138 -29.78 28.67 -29.54
C SER A 138 -31.07 27.98 -30.01
N ASP A 139 -31.95 27.66 -29.07
CA ASP A 139 -33.39 27.44 -29.24
C ASP A 139 -33.84 26.27 -30.13
N ASP A 140 -34.35 25.22 -29.47
CA ASP A 140 -35.75 24.81 -29.64
C ASP A 140 -36.16 23.94 -28.44
N GLU A 141 -37.12 24.46 -27.68
CA GLU A 141 -37.85 23.69 -26.68
C GLU A 141 -38.60 22.54 -27.36
N ASP A 142 -38.45 21.33 -26.84
CA ASP A 142 -39.53 20.34 -26.88
C ASP A 142 -39.38 19.35 -25.72
N ASN A 143 -40.01 19.73 -24.61
CA ASN A 143 -40.87 18.91 -23.76
C ASN A 143 -40.86 17.40 -24.01
N ILE A 144 -40.25 16.60 -23.13
CA ILE A 144 -40.78 15.27 -22.76
C ILE A 144 -40.64 15.02 -21.25
N SER A 145 -41.79 15.09 -20.58
CA SER A 145 -42.10 14.57 -19.25
C SER A 145 -42.03 13.03 -19.17
N PHE A 146 -41.50 12.49 -18.06
CA PHE A 146 -42.14 11.47 -17.18
C PHE A 146 -41.13 11.09 -16.06
N ALA A 147 -41.28 11.54 -14.81
CA ALA A 147 -42.16 11.04 -13.74
C ALA A 147 -41.75 9.71 -13.09
N GLN A 148 -41.52 9.83 -11.77
CA GLN A 148 -41.43 8.87 -10.65
C GLN A 148 -40.23 7.94 -10.50
#